data_AF-A0A895A169-F1
#
_entry.id   AF-A0A895A169-F1
#
_cell.length_a   1.000
_cell.length_b   1.000
_cell.length_c   1.000
_cell.angle_alpha   90.00
_cell.angle_beta   90.00
_cell.angle_gamma   90.00
#
_symmetry.space_group_name_H-M   'P 1'
#
loop_
_entity.id
_entity.type
_entity.pdbx_description
1 polymer ?
#
loop_
_entity_poly.entity_id
_entity_poly.type
_entity_poly.pdbx_seq_one_letter_code
_entity_poly.pdbx_strand_id
1 'polypeptide(L)' 'MRTWRALGWGGCFVVLLGLAVPWFLWRSDTLVAGLPVWLWWHIAWMGVTALAFGAFARHDWGLFVTGERQ' A
#
# COMPACT_ATOMS: atom_id res chain seq x y z
N MET A 1 -8.43 18.79 -12.36
CA MET A 1 -7.58 18.42 -11.19
C MET A 1 -7.91 17.04 -10.59
N ARG A 2 -9.05 16.42 -10.92
CA ARG A 2 -9.48 15.11 -10.40
C ARG A 2 -8.61 13.92 -10.84
N THR A 3 -8.09 13.96 -12.07
CA THR A 3 -7.19 12.94 -12.64
C THR A 3 -5.87 12.80 -11.89
N TRP A 4 -5.28 13.90 -11.42
CA TRP A 4 -4.03 13.86 -10.65
C TRP A 4 -4.16 13.13 -9.31
N ARG A 5 -5.31 13.28 -8.62
CA ARG A 5 -5.59 12.54 -7.38
C ARG A 5 -5.82 11.05 -7.66
N ALA A 6 -6.53 10.72 -8.74
CA ALA A 6 -6.71 9.33 -9.17
C ALA A 6 -5.39 8.66 -9.58
N LEU A 7 -4.52 9.37 -10.31
CA LEU A 7 -3.18 8.91 -10.66
C LEU A 7 -2.29 8.75 -9.42
N GLY A 8 -2.39 9.66 -8.46
CA GLY A 8 -1.69 9.55 -7.17
C GLY A 8 -2.08 8.30 -6.38
N TRP A 9 -3.39 8.03 -6.27
CA TRP A 9 -3.90 6.80 -5.66
C TRP A 9 -3.52 5.55 -6.44
N GLY A 10 -3.65 5.57 -7.78
CA GLY A 10 -3.23 4.48 -8.65
C GLY A 10 -1.74 4.14 -8.47
N GLY A 11 -0.87 5.15 -8.47
CA GLY A 11 0.56 4.99 -8.19
C GLY A 11 0.82 4.44 -6.78
N CYS A 12 0.09 4.94 -5.77
CA CYS A 12 0.19 4.42 -4.41
C CYS A 12 -0.12 2.92 -4.34
N PHE A 13 -1.22 2.47 -4.96
CA PHE A 13 -1.55 1.04 -5.01
C PHE A 13 -0.53 0.20 -5.78
N VAL A 14 0.01 0.71 -6.88
CA VAL A 14 1.07 0.02 -7.64
C VAL A 14 2.34 -0.15 -6.78
N VAL A 15 2.74 0.89 -6.05
CA VAL A 15 3.85 0.79 -5.09
C VAL A 15 3.52 -0.20 -3.97
N LEU A 16 2.28 -0.17 -3.46
CA LEU A 16 1.81 -1.10 -2.44
C LEU A 16 1.92 -2.57 -2.90
N LEU A 17 1.59 -2.84 -4.16
CA LEU A 17 1.66 -4.17 -4.75
C LEU A 17 3.10 -4.58 -5.07
N GLY A 18 3.91 -3.67 -5.62
CA GLY A 18 5.31 -3.95 -5.95
C GLY A 18 6.11 -4.31 -4.71
N LEU A 19 6.04 -3.49 -3.66
CA LEU A 19 6.78 -3.71 -2.40
C LEU A 19 6.19 -4.84 -1.54
N ALA A 20 4.99 -5.33 -1.85
CA ALA A 20 4.40 -6.50 -1.19
C ALA A 20 5.09 -7.80 -1.59
N VAL A 21 5.62 -7.86 -2.82
CA VAL A 21 6.38 -9.03 -3.25
C VAL A 21 7.69 -9.02 -2.46
N PRO A 22 7.95 -10.08 -1.66
CA PRO A 22 9.23 -10.22 -1.00
C PRO A 22 10.26 -10.47 -2.09
N TRP A 23 10.96 -9.40 -2.47
CA TRP A 23 12.05 -9.46 -3.41
C TRP A 23 12.98 -10.57 -2.94
N PHE A 24 13.20 -11.56 -3.80
CA PHE A 24 13.84 -12.86 -3.57
C PHE A 24 15.28 -12.81 -2.99
N LEU A 25 15.73 -11.64 -2.55
CA LEU A 25 17.07 -11.27 -2.11
C LEU A 25 17.27 -11.28 -0.60
N TRP A 26 16.24 -11.50 0.22
CA TRP A 26 16.37 -11.49 1.68
C TRP A 26 16.87 -12.85 2.21
N ARG A 27 18.13 -13.16 1.88
CA ARG A 27 18.97 -14.17 2.56
C ARG A 27 19.48 -13.59 3.89
N SER A 28 18.56 -13.11 4.71
CA SER A 28 18.88 -12.42 5.96
C SER A 28 18.23 -13.19 7.10
N ASP A 29 18.95 -14.15 7.68
CA ASP A 29 18.65 -14.80 8.97
C ASP A 29 18.66 -13.81 10.16
N THR A 30 18.67 -12.50 9.89
CA THR A 30 18.63 -11.44 10.89
C THR A 30 17.31 -11.50 11.64
N LEU A 31 17.38 -12.00 12.88
CA LEU A 31 16.28 -12.00 13.83
C LEU A 31 16.26 -10.65 14.57
N VAL A 32 15.11 -9.99 14.55
CA VAL A 32 14.82 -8.81 15.37
C VAL A 32 13.69 -9.18 16.32
N ALA A 33 13.88 -8.98 17.63
CA ALA A 33 12.91 -9.35 18.67
C ALA A 33 12.45 -10.82 18.61
N GLY A 34 13.34 -11.73 18.19
CA GLY A 34 13.07 -13.17 18.10
C GLY A 34 12.34 -13.61 16.82
N LEU A 35 12.00 -12.70 15.91
CA LEU A 35 11.39 -13.03 14.61
C LEU A 35 12.25 -12.51 13.45
N PRO A 36 12.25 -13.20 12.29
CA PRO A 36 12.98 -12.73 11.11
C PRO A 36 12.57 -11.31 10.72
N VAL A 37 13.56 -10.49 10.36
CA VAL A 37 13.34 -9.10 9.92
C VAL A 37 12.35 -9.02 8.75
N TRP A 38 12.29 -10.05 7.92
CA TRP A 38 11.33 -10.19 6.83
C TRP A 38 9.87 -10.22 7.31
N LEU A 39 9.59 -10.83 8.47
CA LEU A 39 8.24 -10.84 9.02
C LEU A 39 7.83 -9.44 9.51
N TRP A 40 8.77 -8.71 10.11
CA TRP A 40 8.55 -7.31 10.50
C TRP A 40 8.25 -6.41 9.31
N TRP A 41 8.88 -6.67 8.16
CA TRP A 41 8.54 -5.99 6.91
C TRP A 41 7.07 -6.18 6.53
N HIS A 42 6.56 -7.42 6.61
CA HIS A 42 5.15 -7.69 6.37
C HIS A 42 4.22 -7.01 7.37
N ILE A 43 4.58 -7.00 8.66
CA ILE A 43 3.78 -6.33 9.70
C ILE A 43 3.72 -4.82 9.43
N ALA A 44 4.86 -4.20 9.16
CA ALA A 44 4.93 -2.78 8.81
C ALA A 44 4.10 -2.50 7.54
N TRP A 45 4.18 -3.37 6.53
CA TRP A 45 3.43 -3.23 5.28
C TRP A 45 1.91 -3.40 5.45
N MET A 46 1.47 -4.29 6.34
CA MET A 46 0.07 -4.41 6.72
C MET A 46 -0.46 -3.11 7.34
N GLY A 47 0.36 -2.44 8.16
CA GLY A 47 0.03 -1.12 8.68
C GLY A 47 -0.05 -0.05 7.59
N VAL A 48 0.96 0.02 6.71
CA VAL A 48 1.00 1.00 5.60
C VAL A 48 -0.18 0.80 4.64
N THR A 49 -0.48 -0.44 4.25
CA THR A 49 -1.61 -0.77 3.37
C THR A 49 -2.94 -0.43 4.05
N ALA A 50 -3.14 -0.78 5.32
CA ALA A 50 -4.35 -0.42 6.05
C ALA A 50 -4.55 1.10 6.15
N LEU A 51 -3.47 1.85 6.42
CA LEU A 51 -3.52 3.31 6.45
C LEU A 51 -3.83 3.92 5.07
N ALA A 52 -3.22 3.40 4.01
CA ALA A 52 -3.48 3.84 2.65
C ALA A 52 -4.95 3.58 2.26
N PHE A 53 -5.46 2.36 2.48
CA PHE A 53 -6.87 2.06 2.23
C PHE A 53 -7.81 2.88 3.12
N GLY A 54 -7.47 3.08 4.38
CA GLY A 54 -8.26 3.91 5.30
C GLY A 54 -8.26 5.40 4.94
N ALA A 55 -7.15 5.94 4.43
CA ALA A 55 -7.08 7.29 3.91
C ALA A 55 -7.86 7.43 2.60
N PHE A 56 -7.79 6.41 1.73
CA PHE A 56 -8.56 6.34 0.49
C PHE A 56 -10.07 6.37 0.77
N ALA A 57 -10.52 5.50 1.68
CA ALA A 57 -11.91 5.42 2.10
C ALA A 57 -12.43 6.73 2.71
N ARG A 58 -11.58 7.48 3.42
CA ARG A 58 -11.96 8.75 4.05
C ARG A 58 -11.95 9.95 3.10
N HIS A 59 -10.99 10.05 2.19
CA HIS A 59 -10.81 11.27 1.39
C HIS A 59 -11.34 11.19 -0.04
N ASP A 60 -11.39 9.98 -0.60
CA ASP A 60 -11.41 9.82 -2.05
C ASP A 60 -12.29 8.66 -2.53
N TRP A 61 -13.07 8.05 -1.66
CA TRP A 61 -14.02 6.99 -2.00
C TRP A 61 -14.96 7.37 -3.16
N GLY A 62 -15.36 8.64 -3.23
CA GLY A 62 -16.19 9.17 -4.32
C GLY A 62 -15.47 9.34 -5.68
N LEU A 63 -14.13 9.34 -5.73
CA LEU A 63 -13.36 9.56 -6.97
C LEU A 63 -13.57 8.45 -8.01
N PHE A 64 -13.78 7.22 -7.56
CA PHE A 64 -13.96 6.05 -8.42
C PHE A 64 -15.43 5.64 -8.55
N VAL A 65 -16.32 6.12 -7.66
CA VAL A 65 -17.75 5.81 -7.63
C VAL A 65 -18.59 6.75 -8.50
N THR A 66 -18.25 8.03 -8.61
CA THR A 66 -18.98 8.96 -9.52
C THR A 66 -18.49 8.82 -10.96
N GLY A 67 -18.90 7.72 -11.58
CA GLY A 67 -18.99 7.56 -13.04
C GLY A 67 -20.33 8.05 -13.59
N GLU A 68 -21.06 8.92 -12.87
CA GLU A 68 -22.27 9.52 -13.41
C GLU A 68 -21.90 10.61 -14.41
N ARG A 69 -22.15 10.28 -15.68
CA ARG A 69 -22.39 11.25 -16.75
C ARG A 69 -23.38 12.31 -16.24
N GLN A 70 -22.91 13.52 -16.01
CA GLN A 70 -23.68 14.76 -16.01
C GLN A 70 -22.87 15.78 -16.80
#